data_AF-A0A972T966-F1
#
_entry.id   AF-A0A972T966-F1
#
_cell.length_a   1.000
_cell.length_b   1.000
_cell.length_c   1.000
_cell.angle_alpha   90.00
_cell.angle_beta   90.00
_cell.angle_gamma   90.00
#
_symmetry.space_group_name_H-M   'P 1'
#
loop_
_entity.id
_entity.type
_entity.pdbx_description
1 polymer ?
#
loop_
_entity_poly.entity_id
_entity_poly.type
_entity_poly.pdbx_seq_one_letter_code
_entity_poly.pdbx_strand_id
1 'polypeptide(L)'
;MKKVDEMREGIPENPWPPWVSFVTTASALPAVALGTASLWRGGRRKLPLWGGSWLALTTVSRRHICARCPYYGEYCSTLFGKLTPLMWPRSDEPLSTRGFYWDVALAPILFALAAPEAYRISKRFFLAYLAAWALFLGTLNGLGCRRCPLAMCPFNRFARVT
;
A
#
# COMPACT_ATOMS: atom_id res chain seq x y z
N MET A 1 -4.15 -28.39 2.67
CA MET A 1 -4.74 -27.47 3.68
C MET A 1 -4.03 -27.51 5.04
N LYS A 2 -3.52 -28.64 5.57
CA LYS A 2 -2.85 -28.71 6.90
C LYS A 2 -1.73 -27.68 7.18
N LYS A 3 -0.95 -27.30 6.16
CA LYS A 3 0.23 -26.43 6.32
C LYS A 3 -0.08 -24.96 6.65
N VAL A 4 -1.31 -24.50 6.37
CA VAL A 4 -1.76 -23.11 6.63
C VAL A 4 -2.38 -22.98 8.01
N ASP A 5 -3.05 -24.02 8.49
CA ASP A 5 -3.61 -24.08 9.84
C ASP A 5 -2.51 -24.24 10.90
N GLU A 6 -1.46 -25.02 10.61
CA GLU A 6 -0.24 -25.05 11.45
C GLU A 6 0.48 -23.70 11.47
N MET A 7 0.42 -22.93 10.38
CA MET A 7 1.01 -21.58 10.35
C MET A 7 0.25 -20.61 11.25
N ARG A 8 -1.05 -20.85 11.52
CA ARG A 8 -1.89 -20.05 12.42
C ARG A 8 -1.57 -20.27 13.90
N GLU A 9 -1.03 -21.43 14.27
CA GLU A 9 -0.57 -21.69 15.63
C GLU A 9 0.64 -20.80 15.94
N GLY A 10 0.40 -19.71 16.67
CA GLY A 10 1.42 -18.72 17.03
C GLY A 10 1.32 -17.38 16.30
N ILE A 11 0.33 -17.18 15.42
CA ILE A 11 0.09 -15.85 14.82
C ILE A 11 -0.64 -14.99 15.85
N PRO A 12 -0.08 -13.84 16.27
CA PRO A 12 -0.75 -12.95 17.19
C PRO A 12 -2.05 -12.42 16.57
N GLU A 13 -3.05 -12.19 17.42
CA GLU A 13 -4.31 -11.54 17.02
C GLU A 13 -4.05 -10.30 16.17
N ASN A 14 -4.97 -10.03 15.24
CA ASN A 14 -4.86 -8.88 14.35
C ASN A 14 -4.73 -7.58 15.16
N PRO A 15 -3.58 -6.88 15.10
CA PRO A 15 -3.32 -5.74 15.97
C PRO A 15 -3.99 -4.45 15.48
N TRP A 16 -4.69 -4.48 14.34
CA TRP A 16 -5.29 -3.30 13.73
C TRP A 16 -6.79 -3.23 14.00
N PRO A 17 -7.26 -2.22 14.75
CA PRO A 17 -8.69 -1.95 14.80
C PRO A 17 -9.21 -1.50 13.43
N PRO A 18 -10.48 -1.78 13.06
CA PRO A 18 -11.00 -1.53 11.71
C PRO A 18 -10.82 -0.10 11.19
N TRP A 19 -10.89 0.90 12.07
CA TRP A 19 -10.72 2.31 11.68
C TRP A 19 -9.33 2.61 11.11
N VAL A 20 -8.28 1.87 11.53
CA VAL A 20 -6.93 2.07 11.00
C VAL A 20 -6.89 1.78 9.50
N SER A 21 -7.52 0.70 9.07
CA SER A 21 -7.60 0.31 7.66
C SER A 21 -8.23 1.41 6.80
N PHE A 22 -9.28 2.06 7.33
CA PHE A 22 -9.99 3.13 6.65
C PHE A 22 -9.14 4.39 6.59
N VAL A 23 -8.56 4.82 7.72
CA VAL A 23 -7.76 6.05 7.81
C VAL A 23 -6.52 5.97 6.93
N THR A 24 -5.80 4.85 6.94
CA THR A 24 -4.61 4.67 6.09
C THR A 24 -4.96 4.67 4.61
N THR A 25 -6.03 3.98 4.19
CA THR A 25 -6.46 3.98 2.79
C THR A 25 -7.02 5.34 2.35
N ALA A 26 -7.85 5.98 3.17
CA ALA A 26 -8.43 7.29 2.87
C ALA A 26 -7.37 8.39 2.76
N SER A 27 -6.27 8.29 3.54
CA SER A 27 -5.16 9.24 3.46
C SER A 27 -4.47 9.29 2.10
N ALA A 28 -4.64 8.27 1.24
CA ALA A 28 -4.13 8.27 -0.13
C ALA A 28 -4.97 9.13 -1.09
N LEU A 29 -6.25 9.39 -0.78
CA LEU A 29 -7.19 10.04 -1.71
C LEU A 29 -6.73 11.43 -2.17
N PRO A 30 -6.21 12.32 -1.29
CA PRO A 30 -5.70 13.60 -1.74
C PRO A 30 -4.53 13.47 -2.73
N ALA A 31 -3.63 12.51 -2.51
CA ALA A 31 -2.50 12.26 -3.41
C ALA A 31 -2.96 11.73 -4.78
N VAL A 32 -3.94 10.82 -4.79
CA VAL A 32 -4.58 10.32 -6.02
C VAL A 32 -5.29 11.44 -6.79
N ALA A 33 -6.10 12.24 -6.10
CA ALA A 33 -6.87 13.32 -6.72
C ALA A 33 -5.96 14.39 -7.33
N LEU A 34 -4.96 14.84 -6.58
CA LEU A 34 -4.01 15.85 -7.06
C LEU A 34 -3.10 15.31 -8.17
N GLY A 35 -2.66 14.05 -8.08
CA GLY A 35 -1.88 13.40 -9.14
C GLY A 35 -2.68 13.21 -10.43
N THR A 36 -3.95 12.82 -10.32
CA THR A 36 -4.86 12.72 -11.48
C THR A 36 -5.08 14.10 -12.10
N ALA A 37 -5.36 15.11 -11.28
CA ALA A 37 -5.58 16.47 -11.74
C ALA A 37 -4.34 17.07 -12.41
N SER A 38 -3.13 16.79 -11.91
CA SER A 38 -1.90 17.29 -12.52
C SER A 38 -1.66 16.68 -13.90
N LEU A 39 -1.83 15.36 -14.01
CA LEU A 39 -1.68 14.65 -15.27
C LEU A 39 -2.78 15.01 -16.27
N TRP A 40 -4.03 15.22 -15.82
CA TRP A 40 -5.11 15.65 -16.70
C TRP A 40 -4.88 17.02 -17.34
N ARG A 41 -4.19 17.92 -16.64
CA ARG A 41 -3.91 19.29 -17.12
C ARG A 41 -2.60 19.40 -17.91
N GLY A 42 -1.53 18.73 -17.48
CA GLY A 42 -0.18 18.90 -18.07
C GLY A 42 0.38 17.69 -18.81
N GLY A 43 -0.16 16.48 -18.58
CA GLY A 43 0.48 15.24 -19.01
C GLY A 43 -0.49 14.11 -19.32
N ARG A 44 -1.56 14.37 -20.08
CA ARG A 44 -2.64 13.39 -20.33
C ARG A 44 -2.13 12.06 -20.87
N ARG A 45 -1.08 12.08 -21.70
CA ARG A 45 -0.42 10.87 -22.25
C ARG A 45 0.17 9.96 -21.17
N LYS A 46 0.47 10.48 -19.97
CA LYS A 46 0.99 9.73 -18.82
C LYS A 46 -0.12 9.14 -17.96
N LEU A 47 -1.39 9.55 -18.13
CA LEU A 47 -2.51 9.03 -17.34
C LEU A 47 -2.68 7.51 -17.46
N PRO A 48 -2.60 6.89 -18.66
CA PRO A 48 -2.71 5.43 -18.76
C PRO A 48 -1.61 4.71 -18.00
N LEU A 49 -0.37 5.22 -18.08
CA LEU A 49 0.76 4.65 -17.35
C LEU A 49 0.57 4.81 -15.83
N TRP A 50 0.20 6.00 -15.37
CA TRP A 50 -0.03 6.28 -13.95
C TRP A 50 -1.22 5.48 -13.38
N GLY A 51 -2.33 5.42 -14.12
CA GLY A 51 -3.50 4.61 -13.78
C GLY A 51 -3.18 3.12 -13.79
N GLY A 52 -2.40 2.65 -14.77
CA GLY A 52 -1.89 1.28 -14.83
C GLY A 52 -0.99 0.93 -13.65
N SER A 53 -0.11 1.84 -13.22
CA SER A 53 0.70 1.68 -12.02
C SER A 53 -0.15 1.63 -10.74
N TRP A 54 -1.21 2.44 -10.63
CA TRP A 54 -2.16 2.35 -9.51
C TRP A 54 -2.92 1.03 -9.51
N LEU A 55 -3.39 0.59 -10.68
CA LEU A 55 -4.08 -0.69 -10.80
C LEU A 55 -3.14 -1.83 -10.40
N ALA A 56 -1.91 -1.84 -10.90
CA ALA A 56 -0.90 -2.83 -10.52
C ALA A 56 -0.59 -2.81 -9.02
N LEU A 57 -0.47 -1.62 -8.41
CA LEU A 57 -0.26 -1.46 -6.96
C LEU A 57 -1.44 -2.00 -6.15
N THR A 58 -2.67 -1.73 -6.56
CA THR A 58 -3.88 -2.06 -5.79
C THR A 58 -4.38 -3.48 -6.04
N THR A 59 -3.92 -4.15 -7.09
CA THR A 59 -4.36 -5.51 -7.46
C THR A 59 -3.18 -6.50 -7.44
N VAL A 60 -2.27 -6.43 -8.41
CA VAL A 60 -1.19 -7.41 -8.62
C VAL A 60 -0.21 -7.40 -7.44
N SER A 61 0.24 -6.23 -7.01
CA SER A 61 1.12 -6.10 -5.84
C SER A 61 0.43 -6.63 -4.57
N ARG A 62 -0.84 -6.27 -4.37
CA ARG A 62 -1.63 -6.77 -3.23
C ARG A 62 -1.83 -8.28 -3.27
N ARG A 63 -1.90 -8.92 -4.44
CA ARG A 63 -1.89 -10.39 -4.52
C ARG A 63 -0.63 -10.98 -3.89
N HIS A 64 0.55 -10.41 -4.14
CA HIS A 64 1.80 -10.94 -3.60
C HIS A 64 1.99 -10.70 -2.09
N ILE A 65 1.24 -9.77 -1.51
CA ILE A 65 1.30 -9.42 -0.09
C ILE A 65 0.05 -9.93 0.63
N CYS A 66 -1.10 -9.35 0.34
CA CYS A 66 -2.34 -9.60 1.06
C CYS A 66 -2.82 -11.04 0.91
N ALA A 67 -2.74 -11.66 -0.28
CA ALA A 67 -3.23 -13.04 -0.48
C ALA A 67 -2.41 -14.10 0.29
N ARG A 68 -1.19 -13.75 0.72
CA ARG A 68 -0.26 -14.60 1.48
C ARG A 68 -0.16 -14.18 2.94
N CYS A 69 -0.85 -13.10 3.32
CA CYS A 69 -0.80 -12.55 4.67
C CYS A 69 -1.64 -13.42 5.61
N PRO A 70 -1.17 -13.68 6.84
CA PRO A 70 -1.97 -14.29 7.89
C PRO A 70 -3.36 -13.69 8.08
N TYR A 71 -3.43 -12.35 8.05
CA TYR A 71 -4.65 -11.56 8.23
C TYR A 71 -5.49 -11.39 6.95
N TYR A 72 -5.32 -12.26 5.96
CA TYR A 72 -6.12 -12.22 4.74
C TYR A 72 -7.61 -12.36 5.03
N GLY A 73 -8.43 -11.44 4.49
CA GLY A 73 -9.88 -11.39 4.72
C GLY A 73 -10.31 -10.49 5.88
N GLU A 74 -9.36 -9.92 6.61
CA GLU A 74 -9.59 -9.06 7.76
C GLU A 74 -9.26 -7.59 7.47
N TYR A 75 -9.75 -6.69 8.33
CA TYR A 75 -9.30 -5.30 8.34
C TYR A 75 -7.89 -5.23 8.92
N CYS A 76 -6.89 -4.94 8.08
CA CYS A 76 -5.50 -4.84 8.50
C CYS A 76 -5.02 -3.37 8.44
N SER A 77 -3.72 -3.16 8.30
CA SER A 77 -3.13 -1.82 8.13
C SER A 77 -3.67 -1.03 6.93
N THR A 78 -4.38 -1.66 5.99
CA THR A 78 -5.07 -1.01 4.85
C THR A 78 -6.37 -1.75 4.55
N LEU A 79 -7.33 -1.10 3.87
CA LEU A 79 -8.55 -1.77 3.40
C LEU A 79 -8.28 -2.93 2.43
N PHE A 80 -7.07 -3.03 1.86
CA PHE A 80 -6.73 -4.12 0.94
C PHE A 80 -6.78 -5.50 1.59
N GLY A 81 -6.61 -5.63 2.91
CA GLY A 81 -6.84 -6.92 3.60
C GLY A 81 -8.25 -7.48 3.38
N LYS A 82 -9.24 -6.58 3.37
CA LYS A 82 -10.66 -6.91 3.16
C LYS A 82 -11.05 -6.99 1.68
N LEU A 83 -10.42 -6.18 0.83
CA LEU A 83 -10.74 -6.11 -0.61
C LEU A 83 -10.05 -7.20 -1.43
N THR A 84 -8.86 -7.66 -1.04
CA THR A 84 -8.10 -8.67 -1.81
C THR A 84 -8.88 -9.97 -2.04
N PRO A 85 -9.63 -10.53 -1.06
CA PRO A 85 -10.45 -11.72 -1.29
C PRO A 85 -11.52 -11.59 -2.37
N LEU A 86 -11.93 -10.37 -2.72
CA LEU A 86 -12.89 -10.13 -3.79
C LEU A 86 -12.24 -10.25 -5.19
N MET A 87 -10.91 -10.17 -5.26
CA MET A 87 -10.15 -10.14 -6.52
C MET A 87 -9.29 -11.39 -6.71
N TRP A 88 -8.78 -11.97 -5.62
CA TRP A 88 -7.80 -13.04 -5.66
C TRP A 88 -8.09 -14.08 -4.57
N PRO A 89 -7.98 -15.39 -4.88
CA PRO A 89 -8.02 -16.42 -3.86
C PRO A 89 -6.80 -16.31 -2.93
N ARG A 90 -6.93 -16.86 -1.71
CA ARG A 90 -5.80 -17.01 -0.78
C ARG A 90 -4.70 -17.83 -1.45
N SER A 91 -3.45 -17.50 -1.16
CA SER A 91 -2.27 -18.21 -1.65
C SER A 91 -1.53 -18.82 -0.46
N ASP A 92 -1.19 -20.10 -0.58
CA ASP A 92 -0.42 -20.84 0.42
C ASP A 92 1.10 -20.59 0.32
N GLU A 93 1.52 -19.79 -0.67
CA GLU A 93 2.92 -19.43 -0.82
C GLU A 93 3.37 -18.50 0.31
N PRO A 94 4.63 -18.61 0.77
CA PRO A 94 5.17 -17.66 1.72
C PRO A 94 5.21 -16.26 1.09
N LEU A 95 4.99 -15.25 1.93
CA LEU A 95 5.15 -13.87 1.53
C LEU A 95 6.63 -13.61 1.20
N SER A 96 6.88 -13.03 0.03
CA SER A 96 8.23 -12.88 -0.50
C SER A 96 8.71 -11.44 -0.32
N THR A 97 9.97 -11.29 0.10
CA THR A 97 10.65 -9.98 0.18
C THR A 97 10.60 -9.24 -1.16
N ARG A 98 10.65 -9.98 -2.27
CA ARG A 98 10.51 -9.43 -3.62
C ARG A 98 9.14 -8.78 -3.85
N GLY A 99 8.05 -9.45 -3.47
CA GLY A 99 6.70 -8.90 -3.59
C GLY A 99 6.54 -7.60 -2.78
N PHE A 100 7.15 -7.56 -1.60
CA PHE A 100 7.18 -6.37 -0.77
C PHE A 100 7.93 -5.20 -1.43
N TYR A 101 9.13 -5.43 -1.95
CA TYR A 101 9.89 -4.37 -2.63
C TYR A 101 9.19 -3.85 -3.89
N TRP A 102 8.39 -4.68 -4.56
CA TRP A 102 7.56 -4.24 -5.68
C TRP A 102 6.49 -3.24 -5.26
N ASP A 103 5.83 -3.47 -4.12
CA ASP A 103 4.88 -2.51 -3.56
C ASP A 103 5.56 -1.18 -3.19
N VAL A 104 6.74 -1.25 -2.57
CA VAL A 104 7.53 -0.08 -2.20
C VAL A 104 8.04 0.67 -3.42
N ALA A 105 8.44 -0.01 -4.49
CA ALA A 105 8.96 0.60 -5.71
C ALA A 105 7.87 1.29 -6.56
N LEU A 106 6.62 0.82 -6.51
CA LEU A 106 5.51 1.43 -7.23
C LEU A 106 5.12 2.81 -6.67
N ALA A 107 5.25 3.03 -5.35
CA ALA A 107 4.95 4.31 -4.72
C ALA A 107 5.77 5.51 -5.28
N PRO A 108 7.12 5.48 -5.35
CA PRO A 108 7.91 6.57 -5.92
C PRO A 108 7.65 6.74 -7.42
N ILE A 109 7.33 5.67 -8.17
CA ILE A 109 6.93 5.78 -9.59
C ILE A 109 5.65 6.61 -9.72
N LEU A 110 4.63 6.30 -8.92
CA LEU A 110 3.37 7.04 -8.89
C LEU A 110 3.57 8.51 -8.51
N PHE A 111 4.43 8.78 -7.55
CA PHE A 111 4.82 10.14 -7.18
C PHE A 111 5.50 10.86 -8.35
N ALA A 112 6.56 10.28 -8.89
CA ALA A 112 7.45 10.88 -9.88
C ALA A 112 6.78 11.11 -11.24
N LEU A 113 5.80 10.30 -11.63
CA LEU A 113 5.07 10.51 -12.88
C LEU A 113 4.23 11.80 -12.85
N ALA A 114 3.56 12.08 -11.73
CA ALA A 114 2.64 13.22 -11.61
C ALA A 114 3.32 14.50 -11.07
N ALA A 115 4.43 14.36 -10.34
CA ALA A 115 5.15 15.48 -9.71
C ALA A 115 5.62 16.57 -10.68
N PRO A 116 6.25 16.26 -11.83
CA PRO A 116 6.67 17.28 -12.79
C PRO A 116 5.50 18.10 -13.33
N GLU A 117 4.35 17.45 -13.60
CA GLU A 117 3.17 18.16 -14.08
C GLU A 117 2.54 19.02 -12.98
N ALA A 118 2.54 18.54 -11.72
CA ALA A 118 2.10 19.33 -10.57
C ALA A 118 2.95 20.60 -10.39
N TYR A 119 4.27 20.49 -10.59
CA TYR A 119 5.20 21.61 -10.53
C TYR A 119 5.00 22.63 -11.66
N ARG A 120 4.76 22.15 -12.90
CA ARG A 120 4.47 23.02 -14.05
C ARG A 120 3.18 23.82 -13.88
N ILE A 121 2.19 23.31 -13.15
CA ILE A 121 0.93 24.04 -12.89
C ILE A 121 1.19 25.22 -11.95
N SER A 122 1.75 24.97 -10.77
CA SER A 122 2.21 26.02 -9.85
C SER A 122 3.01 25.44 -8.68
N LYS A 123 3.86 26.27 -8.06
CA LYS A 123 4.59 25.89 -6.83
C LYS A 123 3.64 25.50 -5.69
N ARG A 124 2.52 26.21 -5.52
CA ARG A 124 1.51 25.91 -4.49
C ARG A 124 0.86 24.55 -4.71
N PHE A 125 0.51 24.23 -5.96
CA PHE A 125 -0.08 22.94 -6.31
C PHE A 125 0.89 21.78 -6.06
N PHE A 126 2.16 21.95 -6.44
CA PHE A 126 3.21 20.97 -6.13
C PHE A 126 3.40 20.76 -4.63
N LEU A 127 3.40 21.82 -3.82
CA LEU A 127 3.49 21.69 -2.36
C LEU A 127 2.28 20.96 -1.77
N ALA A 128 1.07 21.22 -2.27
CA ALA A 128 -0.12 20.47 -1.86
C ALA A 128 -0.01 18.98 -2.23
N TYR A 129 0.50 18.66 -3.41
CA TYR A 129 0.75 17.28 -3.84
C TYR A 129 1.80 16.59 -2.96
N LEU A 130 2.90 17.28 -2.65
CA LEU A 130 3.93 16.78 -1.75
C LEU A 130 3.38 16.53 -0.33
N ALA A 131 2.60 17.47 0.21
CA ALA A 131 1.97 17.34 1.52
C ALA A 131 1.00 16.16 1.56
N ALA A 132 0.23 15.93 0.49
CA ALA A 132 -0.67 14.79 0.38
C ALA A 132 0.09 13.44 0.40
N TRP A 133 1.22 13.36 -0.31
CA TRP A 133 2.08 12.17 -0.25
C TRP A 133 2.75 11.99 1.12
N ALA A 134 3.21 13.07 1.74
CA ALA A 134 3.78 13.03 3.08
C ALA A 134 2.76 12.55 4.11
N LEU A 135 1.50 13.01 4.02
CA LEU A 135 0.39 12.52 4.83
C LEU A 135 0.19 11.02 4.62
N PHE A 136 0.02 10.57 3.37
CA PHE A 136 -0.20 9.16 3.06
C PHE A 136 0.92 8.25 3.58
N LEU A 137 2.19 8.58 3.27
CA LEU A 137 3.35 7.80 3.71
C LEU A 137 3.54 7.88 5.24
N GLY A 138 3.25 9.03 5.83
CA GLY A 138 3.27 9.23 7.28
C GLY A 138 2.25 8.36 8.00
N THR A 139 1.01 8.32 7.51
CA THR A 139 -0.06 7.47 8.06
C THR A 139 0.26 5.98 7.88
N LEU A 140 0.75 5.58 6.71
CA LEU A 140 1.20 4.19 6.48
C LEU A 140 2.34 3.78 7.41
N ASN A 141 3.36 4.63 7.58
CA ASN A 141 4.47 4.35 8.46
C ASN A 141 4.05 4.30 9.94
N GLY A 142 3.21 5.26 10.37
CA GLY A 142 2.79 5.41 11.76
C GLY A 142 1.83 4.31 12.23
N LEU A 143 0.81 3.99 11.42
CA LEU A 143 -0.26 3.08 11.81
C LEU A 143 -0.11 1.67 11.22
N GLY A 144 0.50 1.55 10.04
CA GLY A 144 0.68 0.28 9.34
C GLY A 144 2.02 -0.38 9.66
N CYS A 145 3.10 0.12 9.04
CA CYS A 145 4.41 -0.55 9.01
C CYS A 145 4.99 -0.78 10.42
N ARG A 146 4.85 0.19 11.33
CA ARG A 146 5.38 0.08 12.71
C ARG A 146 4.72 -1.01 13.56
N ARG A 147 3.49 -1.41 13.23
CA ARG A 147 2.70 -2.39 13.99
C ARG A 147 2.70 -3.79 13.38
N CYS A 148 3.34 -3.98 12.22
CA CYS A 148 3.33 -5.27 11.54
C CYS A 148 4.18 -6.28 12.34
N PRO A 149 3.57 -7.32 12.96
CA PRO A 149 4.29 -8.25 13.82
C PRO A 149 5.01 -9.35 13.02
N LEU A 150 4.80 -9.41 11.71
CA LEU A 150 5.36 -10.46 10.85
C LEU A 150 6.87 -10.30 10.72
N ALA A 151 7.63 -11.31 11.13
CA ALA A 151 9.10 -11.29 11.08
C ALA A 151 9.65 -11.05 9.67
N MET A 152 8.94 -11.55 8.66
CA MET A 152 9.26 -11.38 7.24
C MET A 152 9.02 -9.96 6.69
N CYS A 153 8.37 -9.07 7.45
CA CYS A 153 8.20 -7.69 7.05
C CYS A 153 9.55 -6.96 7.23
N PRO A 154 10.18 -6.42 6.18
CA PRO A 154 11.52 -5.82 6.30
C PRO A 154 11.53 -4.52 7.12
N PHE A 155 10.36 -3.98 7.45
CA PHE A 155 10.20 -2.83 8.35
C PHE A 155 9.80 -3.21 9.78
N ASN A 156 9.67 -4.50 10.08
CA ASN A 156 9.39 -4.96 11.43
C ASN A 156 10.59 -4.68 12.34
N ARG A 157 10.40 -3.84 13.36
CA ARG A 157 11.40 -3.60 14.41
C ARG A 157 11.49 -4.75 15.40
N PHE A 158 10.41 -5.51 15.60
CA PHE A 158 10.35 -6.63 16.52
C PHE A 158 11.10 -7.85 16.01
N ALA A 159 11.30 -7.98 14.69
CA ALA A 159 12.10 -9.05 14.07
C ALA A 159 13.62 -8.94 14.35
N ARG A 160 14.09 -7.80 14.86
CA ARG A 160 15.52 -7.55 15.13
C ARG A 160 15.96 -7.84 16.57
N VAL A 161 15.06 -8.35 17.42
CA VAL A 161 15.32 -8.53 18.86
C VAL A 161 15.20 -10.00 19.31
N THR A 162 15.14 -10.94 18.36
CA THR A 162 15.20 -12.39 18.61
C THR A 162 16.27 -13.00 17.72
#